data_AF-A0A956HK65-F1
#
_entry.id   AF-A0A956HK65-F1
#
_cell.length_a   1.000
_cell.length_b   1.000
_cell.length_c   1.000
_cell.angle_alpha   90.00
_cell.angle_beta   90.00
_cell.angle_gamma   90.00
#
_symmetry.space_group_name_H-M   'P 1'
#
loop_
_entity.id
_entity.type
_entity.pdbx_description
1 polymer ?
#
loop_
_entity_poly.entity_id
_entity_poly.type
_entity_poly.pdbx_seq_one_letter_code
_entity_poly.pdbx_strand_id
1 'polypeptide(L)'
;LAGELREVLLRMAGVTRNLRVRFLDPDRDRQQAEATIADFGLGGRELADGVVLIRAGQGSKLRKAHLLPGDLVTYATGPDVQVSGPRVKEFRGEEALLSRMLAVADPRRTVVCYTQGHGEPAFDSLEPYRGYAHLRDLLSEANLEVRPADFDKDDGLDECNILLVAGPEGALPPEHVKEVEQFAAGGGDLLLLTGAVILRGHGALGVHGLEALTARYGVQFGDRVVLDPHPVPGATPLLAFTLEDGWGDHPAVHSLIGQPVSLMTVRELTLDESRATFLLQTSEQGWAEADIEGLQSGGVPRHDASRDRIGPIPVAAAAELGGSRLVVIASQDFALNAVLRADVIYDHGRDLILNTIGWLAQREALLGIRAREREHVKLVLLPEQLERMSLVCLIGLPGFALGLGIIILWRRRR
;
A
#
# COMPACT_ATOMS: atom_id res chain seq x y z
N LEU A 1 -8.23 -15.24 -21.71
CA LEU A 1 -7.00 -15.20 -20.87
C LEU A 1 -5.93 -16.22 -21.28
N ALA A 2 -5.96 -17.49 -20.86
CA ALA A 2 -4.82 -18.41 -21.11
C ALA A 2 -4.47 -18.62 -22.60
N GLY A 3 -5.49 -18.71 -23.48
CA GLY A 3 -5.29 -18.83 -24.93
C GLY A 3 -4.67 -17.57 -25.55
N GLU A 4 -5.19 -16.40 -25.21
CA GLU A 4 -4.68 -15.09 -25.68
C GLU A 4 -3.25 -14.85 -25.20
N LEU A 5 -2.97 -15.13 -23.93
CA LEU A 5 -1.62 -15.01 -23.34
C LEU A 5 -0.62 -15.92 -24.06
N ARG A 6 -1.01 -17.16 -24.38
CA ARG A 6 -0.17 -18.10 -25.13
C ARG A 6 0.13 -17.59 -26.53
N GLU A 7 -0.86 -17.04 -27.22
CA GLU A 7 -0.68 -16.44 -28.54
C GLU A 7 0.32 -15.28 -28.49
N VAL A 8 0.13 -14.35 -27.55
CA VAL A 8 1.02 -13.20 -27.35
C VAL A 8 2.46 -13.65 -27.09
N LEU A 9 2.68 -14.56 -26.13
CA LEU A 9 4.02 -15.05 -25.80
C LEU A 9 4.72 -15.72 -26.97
N LEU A 10 4.00 -16.54 -27.75
CA LEU A 10 4.55 -17.19 -28.93
C LEU A 10 4.87 -16.19 -30.04
N ARG A 11 4.02 -15.17 -30.23
CA ARG A 11 4.24 -14.07 -31.18
C ARG A 11 5.50 -13.29 -30.81
N MET A 12 5.63 -12.88 -29.55
CA MET A 12 6.82 -12.17 -29.04
C MET A 12 8.09 -13.01 -29.20
N ALA A 13 8.04 -14.32 -28.89
CA ALA A 13 9.17 -15.23 -29.05
C ALA A 13 9.55 -15.45 -30.52
N GLY A 14 8.60 -15.33 -31.45
CA GLY A 14 8.85 -15.38 -32.89
C GLY A 14 9.63 -14.16 -33.41
N VAL A 15 9.54 -13.02 -32.74
CA VAL A 15 10.18 -11.76 -33.18
C VAL A 15 11.64 -11.66 -32.72
N THR A 16 12.02 -12.27 -31.59
CA THR A 16 13.37 -12.16 -31.02
C THR A 16 13.95 -13.47 -30.53
N ARG A 17 15.25 -13.68 -30.77
CA ARG A 17 16.00 -14.85 -30.27
C ARG A 17 16.38 -14.75 -28.80
N ASN A 18 16.23 -13.56 -28.21
CA ASN A 18 16.59 -13.30 -26.81
C ASN A 18 15.48 -13.71 -25.83
N LEU A 19 14.28 -14.01 -26.33
CA LEU A 19 13.16 -14.49 -25.52
C LEU A 19 13.01 -16.00 -25.69
N ARG A 20 13.03 -16.73 -24.58
CA ARG A 20 12.72 -18.16 -24.54
C ARG A 20 11.47 -18.37 -23.70
N VAL A 21 10.44 -18.95 -24.31
CA VAL A 21 9.18 -19.25 -23.65
C VAL A 21 9.08 -20.75 -23.40
N ARG A 22 8.73 -21.13 -22.16
CA ARG A 22 8.42 -22.52 -21.79
C ARG A 22 7.08 -22.54 -21.07
N PHE A 23 6.20 -23.43 -21.51
CA PHE A 23 4.95 -23.72 -20.81
C PHE A 23 5.16 -24.96 -19.95
N LEU A 24 4.71 -24.89 -18.70
CA LEU A 24 4.69 -26.02 -17.78
C LEU A 24 3.23 -26.27 -17.41
N ASP A 25 2.81 -27.52 -17.49
CA ASP A 25 1.49 -27.93 -17.04
C ASP A 25 1.64 -28.42 -15.58
N PRO A 26 1.09 -27.72 -14.57
CA PRO A 26 1.30 -28.09 -13.18
C PRO A 26 0.73 -29.47 -12.81
N ASP A 27 -0.26 -29.98 -13.58
CA ASP A 27 -0.84 -31.29 -13.36
C ASP A 27 0.04 -32.41 -13.96
N ARG A 28 0.74 -32.13 -15.06
CA ARG A 28 1.61 -33.09 -15.75
C ARG A 28 3.08 -33.01 -15.31
N ASP A 29 3.58 -31.81 -15.06
CA ASP A 29 4.99 -31.47 -14.79
C ASP A 29 5.20 -31.02 -13.33
N ARG A 30 4.41 -31.60 -12.40
CA ARG A 30 4.27 -31.14 -11.02
C ARG A 30 5.58 -30.80 -10.31
N GLN A 31 6.56 -31.72 -10.27
CA GLN A 31 7.84 -31.48 -9.59
C GLN A 31 8.61 -30.30 -10.18
N GLN A 32 8.60 -30.16 -11.51
CA GLN A 32 9.32 -29.08 -12.19
C GLN A 32 8.61 -27.74 -12.02
N ALA A 33 7.27 -27.75 -12.04
CA ALA A 33 6.46 -26.57 -11.74
C ALA A 33 6.69 -26.11 -10.29
N GLU A 34 6.54 -26.99 -9.30
CA GLU A 34 6.75 -26.69 -7.88
C GLU A 34 8.15 -26.12 -7.61
N ALA A 35 9.21 -26.72 -8.18
CA ALA A 35 10.58 -26.22 -8.04
C ALA A 35 10.79 -24.85 -8.70
N THR A 36 10.17 -24.61 -9.87
CA THR A 36 10.29 -23.33 -10.58
C THR A 36 9.56 -22.23 -9.81
N ILE A 37 8.38 -22.52 -9.28
CA ILE A 37 7.57 -21.62 -8.47
C ILE A 37 8.28 -21.26 -7.15
N ALA A 38 8.84 -22.26 -6.45
CA ALA A 38 9.57 -22.05 -5.21
C ALA A 38 10.82 -21.17 -5.40
N ASP A 39 11.50 -21.27 -6.55
CA ASP A 39 12.62 -20.38 -6.89
C ASP A 39 12.21 -18.90 -7.02
N PHE A 40 10.94 -18.60 -7.25
CA PHE A 40 10.41 -17.23 -7.24
C PHE A 40 9.85 -16.80 -5.86
N GLY A 41 10.00 -17.63 -4.82
CA GLY A 41 9.44 -17.34 -3.50
C GLY A 41 7.91 -17.37 -3.46
N LEU A 42 7.29 -17.93 -4.51
CA LEU A 42 5.84 -18.06 -4.60
C LEU A 42 5.40 -19.34 -3.90
N GLY A 43 4.29 -19.29 -3.19
CA GLY A 43 3.66 -20.47 -2.62
C GLY A 43 2.18 -20.20 -2.39
N GLY A 44 1.29 -21.13 -2.75
CA GLY A 44 -0.13 -20.94 -2.45
C GLY A 44 -1.13 -21.19 -3.59
N ARG A 45 -2.30 -20.54 -3.49
CA ARG A 45 -3.60 -20.79 -4.20
C ARG A 45 -3.71 -19.72 -5.27
N GLU A 46 -2.89 -18.67 -5.20
CA GLU A 46 -2.68 -17.69 -6.27
C GLU A 46 -2.25 -18.34 -7.59
N LEU A 47 -1.71 -19.57 -7.54
CA LEU A 47 -1.32 -20.33 -8.73
C LEU A 47 -2.47 -21.10 -9.36
N ALA A 48 -3.66 -21.13 -8.74
CA ALA A 48 -4.80 -21.89 -9.23
C ALA A 48 -5.21 -21.46 -10.65
N ASP A 49 -5.06 -20.16 -10.94
CA ASP A 49 -5.40 -19.56 -12.23
C ASP A 49 -4.15 -19.38 -13.13
N GLY A 50 -2.99 -19.90 -12.71
CA GLY A 50 -1.72 -19.85 -13.42
C GLY A 50 -0.84 -18.64 -13.08
N VAL A 51 0.42 -18.68 -13.51
CA VAL A 51 1.41 -17.62 -13.30
C VAL A 51 2.36 -17.52 -14.50
N VAL A 52 2.79 -16.31 -14.84
CA VAL A 52 3.90 -16.10 -15.77
C VAL A 52 5.15 -15.79 -14.98
N LEU A 53 6.23 -16.52 -15.25
CA LEU A 53 7.52 -16.35 -14.59
C LEU A 53 8.55 -15.84 -15.60
N ILE A 54 9.20 -14.74 -15.28
CA ILE A 54 10.14 -14.03 -16.16
C ILE A 54 11.50 -13.97 -15.48
N ARG A 55 12.55 -14.38 -16.21
CA ARG A 55 13.95 -14.35 -15.74
C ARG A 55 14.85 -13.68 -16.77
N ALA A 56 15.80 -12.88 -16.30
CA ALA A 56 16.85 -12.33 -17.15
C ALA A 56 18.20 -12.35 -16.43
N GLY A 57 19.30 -12.58 -17.17
CA GLY A 57 20.64 -12.73 -16.60
C GLY A 57 20.96 -14.15 -16.10
N GLN A 58 22.13 -14.31 -15.49
CA GLN A 58 22.64 -15.59 -14.96
C GLN A 58 23.44 -15.36 -13.67
N GLY A 59 23.51 -16.40 -12.82
CA GLY A 59 24.28 -16.37 -11.57
C GLY A 59 23.85 -15.24 -10.63
N SER A 60 24.82 -14.47 -10.14
CA SER A 60 24.59 -13.32 -9.23
C SER A 60 23.90 -12.13 -9.89
N LYS A 61 23.71 -12.13 -11.22
CA LYS A 61 22.98 -11.09 -11.96
C LYS A 61 21.59 -11.56 -12.41
N LEU A 62 21.10 -12.69 -11.91
CA LEU A 62 19.77 -13.19 -12.21
C LEU A 62 18.70 -12.26 -11.62
N ARG A 63 17.86 -11.72 -12.49
CA ARG A 63 16.69 -10.89 -12.15
C ARG A 63 15.42 -11.67 -12.46
N LYS A 64 14.43 -11.53 -11.59
CA LYS A 64 13.20 -12.32 -11.60
C LYS A 64 12.00 -11.38 -11.52
N ALA A 65 10.94 -11.67 -12.26
CA ALA A 65 9.64 -11.02 -12.15
C ALA A 65 8.53 -12.04 -12.42
N HIS A 66 7.31 -11.77 -11.97
CA HIS A 66 6.15 -12.60 -12.26
C HIS A 66 4.94 -11.75 -12.63
N LEU A 67 3.98 -12.36 -13.34
CA LEU A 67 2.64 -11.80 -13.57
C LEU A 67 1.59 -12.81 -13.15
N LEU A 68 0.56 -12.31 -12.50
CA LEU A 68 -0.64 -13.04 -12.15
C LEU A 68 -1.76 -12.73 -13.15
N PRO A 69 -2.83 -13.54 -13.19
CA PRO A 69 -3.93 -13.31 -14.11
C PRO A 69 -4.59 -11.93 -13.98
N GLY A 70 -4.65 -11.38 -12.76
CA GLY A 70 -5.17 -10.03 -12.49
C GLY A 70 -4.33 -8.91 -13.13
N ASP A 71 -3.04 -9.13 -13.35
CA ASP A 71 -2.15 -8.14 -13.96
C ASP A 71 -2.33 -8.04 -15.49
N LEU A 72 -3.02 -9.02 -16.09
CA LEU A 72 -3.22 -9.12 -17.54
C LEU A 72 -4.52 -8.45 -17.99
N VAL A 73 -5.30 -7.86 -17.08
CA VAL A 73 -6.64 -7.36 -17.35
C VAL A 73 -6.90 -6.02 -16.67
N THR A 74 -7.77 -5.21 -17.27
CA THR A 74 -8.43 -4.10 -16.56
C THR A 74 -9.81 -4.54 -16.11
N TYR A 75 -10.30 -3.95 -15.03
CA TYR A 75 -11.62 -4.20 -14.51
C TYR A 75 -12.53 -3.02 -14.83
N ALA A 76 -13.82 -3.29 -15.03
CA ALA A 76 -14.84 -2.25 -15.13
C ALA A 76 -14.93 -1.50 -13.80
N THR A 77 -15.11 -0.18 -13.88
CA THR A 77 -15.25 0.72 -12.74
C THR A 77 -16.63 1.40 -12.79
N GLY A 78 -17.15 1.83 -11.64
CA GLY A 78 -18.42 2.57 -11.53
C GLY A 78 -19.46 1.94 -10.60
N PRO A 79 -20.62 2.59 -10.41
CA PRO A 79 -21.67 2.18 -9.45
C PRO A 79 -22.17 0.75 -9.66
N ASP A 80 -22.17 0.27 -10.90
CA ASP A 80 -22.66 -1.06 -11.29
C ASP A 80 -21.74 -2.22 -10.80
N VAL A 81 -20.49 -1.90 -10.43
CA VAL A 81 -19.50 -2.86 -9.90
C VAL A 81 -19.83 -3.24 -8.46
N GLN A 82 -20.45 -2.34 -7.69
CA GLN A 82 -20.86 -2.59 -6.30
C GLN A 82 -21.94 -3.69 -6.20
N VAL A 83 -22.74 -3.88 -7.26
CA VAL A 83 -23.83 -4.88 -7.29
C VAL A 83 -23.39 -6.20 -7.93
N SER A 84 -22.48 -6.14 -8.91
CA SER A 84 -22.14 -7.30 -9.76
C SER A 84 -20.73 -7.86 -9.59
N GLY A 85 -19.89 -7.19 -8.78
CA GLY A 85 -18.48 -7.53 -8.59
C GLY A 85 -17.58 -7.09 -9.75
N PRO A 86 -16.24 -7.16 -9.58
CA PRO A 86 -15.28 -6.75 -10.59
C PRO A 86 -15.39 -7.61 -11.85
N ARG A 87 -15.64 -6.98 -13.00
CA ARG A 87 -15.70 -7.63 -14.32
C ARG A 87 -14.52 -7.18 -15.17
N VAL A 88 -13.90 -8.11 -15.90
CA VAL A 88 -12.84 -7.77 -16.85
C VAL A 88 -13.40 -6.85 -17.94
N LYS A 89 -12.81 -5.67 -18.09
CA LYS A 89 -13.12 -4.66 -19.11
C LYS A 89 -12.29 -4.90 -20.38
N GLU A 90 -10.98 -5.11 -20.21
CA GLU A 90 -10.05 -5.28 -21.33
C GLU A 90 -8.89 -6.20 -20.96
N PHE A 91 -8.34 -6.92 -21.94
CA PHE A 91 -7.11 -7.69 -21.80
C PHE A 91 -5.90 -6.82 -22.19
N ARG A 92 -4.92 -6.68 -21.28
CA ARG A 92 -3.68 -5.89 -21.46
C ARG A 92 -2.42 -6.76 -21.40
N GLY A 93 -2.50 -8.00 -21.88
CA GLY A 93 -1.41 -8.95 -21.73
C GLY A 93 -0.11 -8.57 -22.46
N GLU A 94 -0.18 -7.93 -23.63
CA GLU A 94 1.03 -7.47 -24.36
C GLU A 94 1.79 -6.41 -23.57
N GLU A 95 1.09 -5.41 -23.07
CA GLU A 95 1.66 -4.32 -22.27
C GLU A 95 2.22 -4.83 -20.94
N ALA A 96 1.45 -5.63 -20.22
CA ALA A 96 1.88 -6.25 -18.96
C ALA A 96 3.13 -7.13 -19.16
N LEU A 97 3.22 -7.88 -20.25
CA LEU A 97 4.41 -8.68 -20.56
C LEU A 97 5.62 -7.83 -20.93
N LEU A 98 5.45 -6.83 -21.81
CA LEU A 98 6.53 -5.97 -22.26
C LEU A 98 7.15 -5.20 -21.10
N SER A 99 6.32 -4.57 -20.26
CA SER A 99 6.78 -3.83 -19.10
C SER A 99 7.64 -4.71 -18.18
N ARG A 100 7.19 -5.92 -17.86
CA ARG A 100 7.93 -6.85 -17.00
C ARG A 100 9.22 -7.35 -17.60
N MET A 101 9.22 -7.63 -18.90
CA MET A 101 10.45 -8.01 -19.62
C MET A 101 11.46 -6.87 -19.58
N LEU A 102 11.03 -5.62 -19.75
CA LEU A 102 11.91 -4.45 -19.64
C LEU A 102 12.50 -4.29 -18.24
N ALA A 103 11.71 -4.46 -17.18
CA ALA A 103 12.23 -4.33 -15.82
C ALA A 103 13.25 -5.39 -15.43
N VAL A 104 13.15 -6.61 -15.95
CA VAL A 104 14.20 -7.62 -15.74
C VAL A 104 15.36 -7.45 -16.74
N ALA A 105 15.13 -6.81 -17.89
CA ALA A 105 16.18 -6.58 -18.88
C ALA A 105 17.11 -5.42 -18.47
N ASP A 106 16.57 -4.35 -17.88
CA ASP A 106 17.34 -3.17 -17.48
C ASP A 106 18.30 -3.49 -16.31
N PRO A 107 19.62 -3.33 -16.49
CA PRO A 107 20.58 -3.48 -15.40
C PRO A 107 20.53 -2.33 -14.37
N ARG A 108 19.85 -1.20 -14.65
CA ARG A 108 19.75 -0.08 -13.72
C ARG A 108 18.80 -0.42 -12.57
N ARG A 109 19.35 -0.46 -11.35
CA ARG A 109 18.53 -0.47 -10.14
C ARG A 109 17.93 0.91 -9.95
N THR A 110 16.62 0.98 -9.74
CA THR A 110 15.99 2.22 -9.31
C THR A 110 16.46 2.47 -7.90
N VAL A 111 16.99 3.67 -7.68
CA VAL A 111 17.48 4.14 -6.41
C VAL A 111 16.39 4.97 -5.75
N VAL A 112 15.94 4.52 -4.58
CA VAL A 112 15.05 5.25 -3.68
C VAL A 112 15.90 5.86 -2.59
N CYS A 113 16.03 7.18 -2.60
CA CYS A 113 16.68 7.93 -1.54
C CYS A 113 15.63 8.36 -0.52
N TYR A 114 15.92 8.27 0.78
CA TYR A 114 14.96 8.66 1.82
C TYR A 114 15.49 9.80 2.69
N THR A 115 14.60 10.67 3.15
CA THR A 115 14.97 11.74 4.08
C THR A 115 15.20 11.22 5.49
N GLN A 116 16.13 11.84 6.21
CA GLN A 116 16.43 11.54 7.60
C GLN A 116 16.91 12.83 8.29
N GLY A 117 16.59 13.01 9.57
CA GLY A 117 17.10 14.11 10.40
C GLY A 117 16.04 15.12 10.85
N HIS A 118 14.79 14.94 10.45
CA HIS A 118 13.64 15.80 10.74
C HIS A 118 12.60 15.12 11.66
N GLY A 119 13.02 14.07 12.38
CA GLY A 119 12.16 13.27 13.26
C GLY A 119 11.60 12.00 12.62
N GLU A 120 11.96 11.71 11.36
CA GLU A 120 11.52 10.50 10.66
C GLU A 120 11.96 9.22 11.41
N PRO A 121 11.12 8.17 11.42
CA PRO A 121 11.53 6.84 11.83
C PRO A 121 12.76 6.34 11.06
N ALA A 122 13.71 5.68 11.75
CA ALA A 122 14.95 5.24 11.12
C ALA A 122 14.74 3.97 10.26
N PHE A 123 15.31 3.95 9.05
CA PHE A 123 15.23 2.84 8.09
C PHE A 123 16.01 1.58 8.50
N ASP A 124 16.88 1.67 9.50
CA ASP A 124 17.60 0.53 10.08
C ASP A 124 17.03 0.07 11.43
N SER A 125 16.06 0.80 11.99
CA SER A 125 15.42 0.46 13.25
C SER A 125 14.33 -0.60 13.09
N LEU A 126 14.40 -1.62 13.94
CA LEU A 126 13.38 -2.66 14.12
C LEU A 126 12.31 -2.27 15.16
N GLU A 127 12.34 -1.04 15.68
CA GLU A 127 11.33 -0.59 16.64
C GLU A 127 9.94 -0.62 16.01
N PRO A 128 8.92 -1.24 16.64
CA PRO A 128 7.61 -1.45 16.02
C PRO A 128 6.92 -0.14 15.57
N TYR A 129 6.95 0.91 16.40
CA TYR A 129 6.18 2.14 16.16
C TYR A 129 7.05 3.35 15.79
N ARG A 130 8.38 3.18 15.65
CA ARG A 130 9.32 4.23 15.23
C ARG A 130 10.47 3.70 14.36
N GLY A 131 10.22 2.64 13.59
CA GLY A 131 11.21 2.07 12.68
C GLY A 131 10.64 1.70 11.32
N TYR A 132 11.51 1.76 10.31
CA TYR A 132 11.23 1.46 8.90
C TYR A 132 12.08 0.31 8.34
N ALA A 133 12.70 -0.53 9.18
CA ALA A 133 13.44 -1.69 8.71
C ALA A 133 12.63 -2.61 7.78
N HIS A 134 11.35 -2.86 8.08
CA HIS A 134 10.48 -3.66 7.20
C HIS A 134 10.15 -2.95 5.88
N LEU A 135 10.08 -1.62 5.87
CA LEU A 135 9.92 -0.83 4.65
C LEU A 135 11.18 -0.93 3.78
N ARG A 136 12.37 -0.73 4.37
CA ARG A 136 13.64 -0.93 3.68
C ARG A 136 13.75 -2.32 3.07
N ASP A 137 13.38 -3.35 3.83
CA ASP A 137 13.45 -4.74 3.39
C ASP A 137 12.44 -5.00 2.25
N LEU A 138 11.19 -4.50 2.36
CA LEU A 138 10.18 -4.55 1.29
C LEU A 138 10.70 -3.95 -0.03
N LEU A 139 11.32 -2.77 0.05
CA LEU A 139 11.89 -2.10 -1.13
C LEU A 139 13.09 -2.87 -1.70
N SER A 140 13.96 -3.40 -0.83
CA SER A 140 15.12 -4.19 -1.23
C SER A 140 14.73 -5.52 -1.89
N GLU A 141 13.69 -6.18 -1.37
CA GLU A 141 13.09 -7.39 -1.95
C GLU A 141 12.49 -7.12 -3.34
N ALA A 142 11.97 -5.91 -3.56
CA ALA A 142 11.54 -5.42 -4.87
C ALA A 142 12.71 -5.05 -5.82
N ASN A 143 13.95 -5.37 -5.46
CA ASN A 143 15.17 -5.08 -6.20
C ASN A 143 15.37 -3.57 -6.47
N LEU A 144 14.92 -2.74 -5.51
CA LEU A 144 15.26 -1.33 -5.43
C LEU A 144 16.51 -1.16 -4.57
N GLU A 145 17.32 -0.16 -4.89
CA GLU A 145 18.40 0.27 -4.02
C GLU A 145 17.88 1.35 -3.09
N VAL A 146 18.11 1.22 -1.79
CA VAL A 146 17.59 2.14 -0.78
C VAL A 146 18.75 2.74 -0.01
N ARG A 147 18.84 4.07 0.04
CA ARG A 147 19.92 4.79 0.74
C ARG A 147 19.43 6.13 1.31
N PRO A 148 20.08 6.68 2.34
CA PRO A 148 19.72 8.01 2.84
C PRO A 148 20.04 9.07 1.78
N ALA A 149 19.18 10.08 1.70
CA ALA A 149 19.44 11.33 0.98
C ALA A 149 20.52 12.14 1.73
N ASP A 150 21.47 12.69 0.99
CA ASP A 150 22.53 13.53 1.53
C ASP A 150 22.31 14.98 1.06
N PHE A 151 21.65 15.78 1.90
CA PHE A 151 21.39 17.20 1.59
C PHE A 151 22.59 18.11 1.86
N ASP A 152 23.65 17.60 2.49
CA ASP A 152 24.86 18.36 2.83
C ASP A 152 25.86 18.43 1.66
N LYS A 153 25.62 17.66 0.58
CA LYS A 153 26.45 17.63 -0.63
C LYS A 153 25.69 18.10 -1.85
N ASP A 154 26.36 18.89 -2.69
CA ASP A 154 25.80 19.41 -3.95
C ASP A 154 25.34 18.31 -4.93
N ASP A 155 25.93 17.11 -4.88
CA ASP A 155 25.63 15.94 -5.73
C ASP A 155 24.92 14.80 -4.98
N GLY A 156 24.45 15.06 -3.75
CA GLY A 156 23.94 14.03 -2.85
C GLY A 156 22.66 13.32 -3.33
N LEU A 157 21.99 13.88 -4.34
CA LEU A 157 20.79 13.31 -4.97
C LEU A 157 20.98 12.86 -6.43
N ASP A 158 22.17 13.00 -7.03
CA ASP A 158 22.40 12.79 -8.46
C ASP A 158 22.06 11.37 -8.94
N GLU A 159 22.32 10.39 -8.07
CA GLU A 159 22.04 8.98 -8.37
C GLU A 159 20.65 8.52 -7.86
N CYS A 160 19.84 9.42 -7.30
CA CYS A 160 18.49 9.12 -6.82
C CYS A 160 17.49 9.19 -7.97
N ASN A 161 16.58 8.21 -8.05
CA ASN A 161 15.46 8.27 -9.00
C ASN A 161 14.18 8.73 -8.31
N ILE A 162 13.97 8.25 -7.08
CA ILE A 162 12.83 8.61 -6.25
C ILE A 162 13.35 9.15 -4.92
N LEU A 163 12.79 10.27 -4.47
CA LEU A 163 12.97 10.77 -3.11
C LEU A 163 11.73 10.41 -2.26
N LEU A 164 11.95 9.62 -1.23
CA LEU A 164 10.96 9.19 -0.24
C LEU A 164 11.05 10.08 1.00
N VAL A 165 10.00 10.88 1.24
CA VAL A 165 9.82 11.65 2.47
C VAL A 165 8.81 10.90 3.34
N ALA A 166 9.27 10.27 4.41
CA ALA A 166 8.43 9.39 5.23
C ALA A 166 8.34 9.86 6.69
N GLY A 167 7.28 10.60 7.01
CA GLY A 167 6.94 10.99 8.37
C GLY A 167 7.87 12.02 9.05
N PRO A 168 8.25 13.15 8.42
CA PRO A 168 8.94 14.22 9.13
C PRO A 168 8.04 14.77 10.24
N GLU A 169 8.57 14.85 11.47
CA GLU A 169 7.84 15.39 12.63
C GLU A 169 7.97 16.92 12.75
N GLY A 170 8.90 17.52 12.00
CA GLY A 170 9.11 18.96 11.92
C GLY A 170 9.30 19.45 10.48
N ALA A 171 9.28 20.77 10.32
CA ALA A 171 9.50 21.39 9.02
C ALA A 171 10.93 21.12 8.54
N LEU A 172 11.08 20.69 7.29
CA LEU A 172 12.38 20.62 6.64
C LEU A 172 12.98 22.04 6.57
N PRO A 173 14.29 22.19 6.83
CA PRO A 173 14.97 23.47 6.67
C PRO A 173 14.83 24.00 5.23
N PRO A 174 14.79 25.33 5.02
CA PRO A 174 14.63 25.93 3.70
C PRO A 174 15.64 25.44 2.65
N GLU A 175 16.87 25.18 3.09
CA GLU A 175 17.94 24.60 2.27
C GLU A 175 17.59 23.19 1.77
N HIS A 176 17.07 22.32 2.62
CA HIS A 176 16.65 20.97 2.23
C HIS A 176 15.42 21.03 1.32
N VAL A 177 14.45 21.91 1.62
CA VAL A 177 13.29 22.13 0.73
C VAL A 177 13.75 22.53 -0.67
N LYS A 178 14.72 23.43 -0.77
CA LYS A 178 15.29 23.86 -2.06
C LYS A 178 15.96 22.71 -2.82
N GLU A 179 16.62 21.78 -2.13
CA GLU A 179 17.18 20.58 -2.77
C GLU A 179 16.08 19.64 -3.28
N VAL A 180 15.00 19.44 -2.52
CA VAL A 180 13.83 18.67 -2.99
C VAL A 180 13.20 19.33 -4.23
N GLU A 181 13.08 20.65 -4.25
CA GLU A 181 12.55 21.39 -5.40
C GLU A 181 13.46 21.27 -6.63
N GLN A 182 14.78 21.32 -6.45
CA GLN A 182 15.75 21.15 -7.54
C GLN A 182 15.74 19.73 -8.09
N PHE A 183 15.68 18.73 -7.22
CA PHE A 183 15.55 17.32 -7.60
C PHE A 183 14.30 17.08 -8.45
N ALA A 184 13.15 17.60 -8.00
CA ALA A 184 11.90 17.51 -8.74
C ALA A 184 11.96 18.26 -10.08
N ALA A 185 12.55 19.46 -10.11
CA ALA A 185 12.73 20.23 -11.35
C ALA A 185 13.68 19.53 -12.35
N GLY A 186 14.60 18.71 -11.85
CA GLY A 186 15.48 17.84 -12.65
C GLY A 186 14.80 16.59 -13.21
N GLY A 187 13.51 16.36 -12.91
CA GLY A 187 12.76 15.17 -13.31
C GLY A 187 12.83 14.01 -12.31
N GLY A 188 13.34 14.25 -11.10
CA GLY A 188 13.28 13.29 -10.00
C GLY A 188 11.87 13.12 -9.46
N ASP A 189 11.51 11.90 -9.08
CA ASP A 189 10.17 11.56 -8.64
C ASP A 189 10.02 11.61 -7.10
N LEU A 190 8.85 11.99 -6.61
CA LEU A 190 8.61 12.22 -5.19
C LEU A 190 7.56 11.26 -4.63
N LEU A 191 7.88 10.57 -3.53
CA LEU A 191 6.93 9.83 -2.71
C LEU A 191 6.86 10.44 -1.32
N LEU A 192 5.72 11.02 -0.97
CA LEU A 192 5.49 11.63 0.33
C LEU A 192 4.52 10.77 1.14
N LEU A 193 5.02 10.17 2.22
CA LEU A 193 4.21 9.50 3.24
C LEU A 193 4.14 10.45 4.44
N THR A 194 3.15 11.33 4.46
CA THR A 194 3.11 12.45 5.42
C THR A 194 1.70 12.66 5.93
N GLY A 195 1.45 12.25 7.17
CA GLY A 195 0.17 12.40 7.85
C GLY A 195 0.07 13.66 8.71
N ALA A 196 -0.86 13.59 9.66
CA ALA A 196 -1.14 14.66 10.58
C ALA A 196 -0.16 14.62 11.76
N VAL A 197 0.75 15.58 11.80
CA VAL A 197 1.67 15.74 12.93
C VAL A 197 0.97 16.52 14.04
N ILE A 198 0.46 15.80 15.03
CA ILE A 198 -0.26 16.38 16.17
C ILE A 198 0.75 16.75 17.27
N LEU A 199 1.11 18.03 17.36
CA LEU A 199 2.07 18.55 18.33
C LEU A 199 1.41 18.87 19.67
N ARG A 200 1.84 18.20 20.75
CA ARG A 200 1.27 18.43 22.09
C ARG A 200 1.29 19.92 22.47
N GLY A 201 0.15 20.42 22.95
CA GLY A 201 0.00 21.80 23.41
C GLY A 201 -0.10 22.83 22.27
N HIS A 202 -0.28 22.38 21.03
CA HIS A 202 -0.50 23.24 19.88
C HIS A 202 -1.86 22.89 19.25
N GLY A 203 -2.71 23.89 19.00
CA GLY A 203 -4.01 23.70 18.37
C GLY A 203 -3.98 23.56 16.84
N ALA A 204 -2.80 23.37 16.25
CA ALA A 204 -2.61 23.24 14.81
C ALA A 204 -1.69 22.06 14.49
N LEU A 205 -1.84 21.51 13.28
CA LEU A 205 -0.97 20.46 12.78
C LEU A 205 0.42 21.00 12.45
N GLY A 206 1.44 20.17 12.65
CA GLY A 206 2.80 20.46 12.20
C GLY A 206 2.87 20.61 10.68
N VAL A 207 3.68 21.57 10.23
CA VAL A 207 4.01 21.75 8.82
C VAL A 207 5.29 21.02 8.47
N HIS A 208 5.38 20.53 7.24
CA HIS A 208 6.55 19.77 6.77
C HIS A 208 7.51 20.63 5.94
N GLY A 209 7.06 21.79 5.43
CA GLY A 209 7.84 22.68 4.58
C GLY A 209 7.72 22.37 3.08
N LEU A 210 7.01 21.29 2.72
CA LEU A 210 6.79 20.87 1.33
C LEU A 210 5.40 21.27 0.79
N GLU A 211 4.55 21.91 1.59
CA GLU A 211 3.18 22.28 1.20
C GLU A 211 3.15 23.19 -0.04
N ALA A 212 4.10 24.11 -0.17
CA ALA A 212 4.20 24.99 -1.34
C ALA A 212 4.58 24.20 -2.61
N LEU A 213 5.47 23.21 -2.47
CA LEU A 213 5.87 22.33 -3.57
C LEU A 213 4.69 21.48 -4.03
N THR A 214 4.01 20.77 -3.11
CA THR A 214 2.87 19.91 -3.47
C THR A 214 1.71 20.70 -4.08
N ALA A 215 1.48 21.95 -3.63
CA ALA A 215 0.45 22.81 -4.20
C ALA A 215 0.70 23.14 -5.69
N ARG A 216 1.96 23.15 -6.14
CA ARG A 216 2.29 23.31 -7.58
C ARG A 216 1.89 22.09 -8.41
N TYR A 217 1.92 20.90 -7.81
CA TYR A 217 1.39 19.65 -8.39
C TYR A 217 -0.14 19.54 -8.28
N GLY A 218 -0.81 20.50 -7.62
CA GLY A 218 -2.26 20.45 -7.40
C GLY A 218 -2.68 19.68 -6.16
N VAL A 219 -1.76 19.34 -5.25
CA VAL A 219 -2.05 18.63 -3.99
C VAL A 219 -1.81 19.56 -2.80
N GLN A 220 -2.86 19.90 -2.06
CA GLN A 220 -2.81 20.81 -0.91
C GLN A 220 -3.05 20.05 0.39
N PHE A 221 -2.13 20.14 1.35
CA PHE A 221 -2.38 19.67 2.71
C PHE A 221 -3.27 20.66 3.46
N GLY A 222 -4.36 20.15 4.02
CA GLY A 222 -5.22 20.89 4.94
C GLY A 222 -4.65 20.99 6.35
N ASP A 223 -5.41 21.62 7.23
CA ASP A 223 -5.13 21.82 8.65
C ASP A 223 -5.93 20.88 9.57
N ARG A 224 -6.68 19.95 8.98
CA ARG A 224 -7.58 19.02 9.67
C ARG A 224 -7.09 17.57 9.64
N VAL A 225 -7.57 16.79 10.61
CA VAL A 225 -7.33 15.34 10.70
C VAL A 225 -8.50 14.61 10.08
N VAL A 226 -8.24 13.70 9.16
CA VAL A 226 -9.27 12.89 8.52
C VAL A 226 -9.64 11.71 9.41
N LEU A 227 -10.93 11.50 9.58
CA LEU A 227 -11.55 10.44 10.36
C LEU A 227 -12.53 9.66 9.47
N ASP A 228 -12.63 8.36 9.70
CA ASP A 228 -13.59 7.50 9.00
C ASP A 228 -14.19 6.45 9.96
N PRO A 229 -15.51 6.15 9.88
CA PRO A 229 -16.20 5.26 10.82
C PRO A 229 -15.92 3.76 10.61
N HIS A 230 -14.99 3.36 9.74
CA HIS A 230 -14.53 1.97 9.58
C HIS A 230 -13.22 1.74 10.35
N PRO A 231 -13.24 1.55 11.69
CA PRO A 231 -12.04 1.53 12.50
C PRO A 231 -11.19 0.28 12.25
N VAL A 232 -9.87 0.44 12.38
CA VAL A 232 -8.96 -0.70 12.49
C VAL A 232 -9.22 -1.44 13.80
N PRO A 233 -9.51 -2.76 13.80
CA PRO A 233 -9.77 -3.51 15.02
C PRO A 233 -8.61 -3.42 16.02
N GLY A 234 -8.91 -2.95 17.24
CA GLY A 234 -7.93 -2.82 18.32
C GLY A 234 -7.06 -1.56 18.28
N ALA A 235 -7.27 -0.66 17.31
CA ALA A 235 -6.62 0.64 17.26
C ALA A 235 -7.45 1.73 17.95
N THR A 236 -6.88 2.93 18.07
CA THR A 236 -7.62 4.12 18.53
C THR A 236 -8.77 4.40 17.56
N PRO A 237 -10.04 4.41 18.02
CA PRO A 237 -11.18 4.61 17.13
C PRO A 237 -11.03 5.89 16.31
N LEU A 238 -11.41 5.81 15.02
CA LEU A 238 -11.46 6.91 14.04
C LEU A 238 -10.10 7.49 13.60
N LEU A 239 -9.08 7.52 14.48
CA LEU A 239 -7.72 7.94 14.11
C LEU A 239 -6.94 6.87 13.34
N ALA A 240 -7.46 5.65 13.31
CA ALA A 240 -7.01 4.55 12.48
C ALA A 240 -8.23 3.87 11.85
N PHE A 241 -8.27 3.84 10.52
CA PHE A 241 -9.40 3.31 9.77
C PHE A 241 -8.92 2.50 8.56
N THR A 242 -9.77 1.58 8.11
CA THR A 242 -9.53 0.73 6.94
C THR A 242 -10.46 1.15 5.82
N LEU A 243 -9.88 1.44 4.66
CA LEU A 243 -10.62 1.74 3.44
C LEU A 243 -10.58 0.53 2.52
N GLU A 244 -11.76 -0.04 2.26
CA GLU A 244 -11.95 -1.10 1.25
C GLU A 244 -12.44 -0.51 -0.08
N ASP A 245 -13.16 0.61 0.00
CA ASP A 245 -13.70 1.38 -1.12
C ASP A 245 -12.97 2.74 -1.28
N GLY A 246 -13.40 3.56 -2.24
CA GLY A 246 -12.82 4.90 -2.44
C GLY A 246 -11.57 4.93 -3.32
N TRP A 247 -11.30 3.85 -4.06
CA TRP A 247 -10.19 3.78 -5.01
C TRP A 247 -10.39 4.68 -6.23
N GLY A 248 -9.35 5.42 -6.60
CA GLY A 248 -9.34 6.25 -7.80
C GLY A 248 -9.05 5.45 -9.08
N ASP A 249 -9.39 6.03 -10.23
CA ASP A 249 -9.04 5.47 -11.54
C ASP A 249 -7.60 5.88 -11.90
N HIS A 250 -6.62 5.12 -11.38
CA HIS A 250 -5.21 5.41 -11.59
C HIS A 250 -4.36 4.12 -11.64
N PRO A 251 -3.34 4.02 -12.53
CA PRO A 251 -2.53 2.80 -12.66
C PRO A 251 -1.84 2.33 -11.37
N ALA A 252 -1.48 3.26 -10.48
CA ALA A 252 -0.86 2.95 -9.19
C ALA A 252 -1.77 2.20 -8.20
N VAL A 253 -3.09 2.19 -8.42
CA VAL A 253 -4.05 1.58 -7.48
C VAL A 253 -5.07 0.66 -8.14
N HIS A 254 -5.01 0.49 -9.46
CA HIS A 254 -5.97 -0.33 -10.21
C HIS A 254 -6.04 -1.79 -9.72
N SER A 255 -4.90 -2.38 -9.33
CA SER A 255 -4.83 -3.74 -8.77
C SER A 255 -5.30 -3.85 -7.32
N LEU A 256 -5.53 -2.71 -6.64
CA LEU A 256 -5.95 -2.63 -5.24
C LEU A 256 -7.43 -2.33 -5.08
N ILE A 257 -8.18 -2.17 -6.17
CA ILE A 257 -9.62 -1.90 -6.11
C ILE A 257 -10.33 -3.01 -5.30
N GLY A 258 -11.01 -2.61 -4.23
CA GLY A 258 -11.72 -3.50 -3.31
C GLY A 258 -10.81 -4.24 -2.33
N GLN A 259 -9.53 -3.90 -2.25
CA GLN A 259 -8.62 -4.43 -1.24
C GLN A 259 -8.56 -3.48 -0.03
N PRO A 260 -8.59 -3.99 1.22
CA PRO A 260 -8.48 -3.16 2.42
C PRO A 260 -7.08 -2.54 2.57
N VAL A 261 -7.03 -1.22 2.80
CA VAL A 261 -5.82 -0.52 3.25
C VAL A 261 -6.13 0.29 4.52
N SER A 262 -5.35 0.05 5.57
CA SER A 262 -5.46 0.77 6.82
C SER A 262 -4.53 1.96 6.84
N LEU A 263 -5.08 3.13 7.18
CA LEU A 263 -4.33 4.36 7.38
C LEU A 263 -4.56 4.86 8.80
N MET A 264 -3.58 5.61 9.31
CA MET A 264 -3.62 6.17 10.65
C MET A 264 -3.14 7.62 10.60
N THR A 265 -3.61 8.44 11.53
CA THR A 265 -3.22 9.86 11.66
C THR A 265 -3.26 10.60 10.33
N VAL A 266 -4.39 10.48 9.61
CA VAL A 266 -4.47 10.97 8.24
C VAL A 266 -4.66 12.48 8.20
N ARG A 267 -3.91 13.18 7.34
CA ARG A 267 -4.06 14.63 7.12
C ARG A 267 -4.99 14.91 5.95
N GLU A 268 -5.81 15.96 6.05
CA GLU A 268 -6.71 16.35 4.96
C GLU A 268 -5.92 16.70 3.69
N LEU A 269 -6.39 16.22 2.52
CA LEU A 269 -5.95 16.71 1.22
C LEU A 269 -7.09 17.43 0.49
N THR A 270 -6.73 18.49 -0.23
CA THR A 270 -7.55 19.12 -1.26
C THR A 270 -6.80 19.08 -2.59
N LEU A 271 -7.50 18.70 -3.66
CA LEU A 271 -6.90 18.50 -4.97
C LEU A 271 -7.42 19.51 -5.98
N ASP A 272 -6.52 20.01 -6.82
CA ASP A 272 -6.85 20.61 -8.10
C ASP A 272 -6.93 19.48 -9.14
N GLU A 273 -8.15 19.03 -9.45
CA GLU A 273 -8.42 17.89 -10.32
C GLU A 273 -7.90 18.07 -11.76
N SER A 274 -7.53 19.30 -12.16
CA SER A 274 -6.89 19.54 -13.46
C SER A 274 -5.42 19.13 -13.50
N ARG A 275 -4.78 18.94 -12.33
CA ARG A 275 -3.35 18.64 -12.17
C ARG A 275 -3.06 17.39 -11.35
N ALA A 276 -3.97 17.00 -10.47
CA ALA A 276 -3.81 15.85 -9.58
C ALA A 276 -5.05 14.95 -9.61
N THR A 277 -4.82 13.64 -9.46
CA THR A 277 -5.88 12.63 -9.37
C THR A 277 -5.80 11.96 -8.01
N PHE A 278 -6.93 11.78 -7.32
CA PHE A 278 -6.93 11.01 -6.08
C PHE A 278 -6.64 9.53 -6.36
N LEU A 279 -5.91 8.88 -5.45
CA LEU A 279 -5.64 7.43 -5.47
C LEU A 279 -6.58 6.68 -4.53
N LEU A 280 -6.86 7.29 -3.39
CA LEU A 280 -7.72 6.75 -2.34
C LEU A 280 -8.41 7.91 -1.61
N GLN A 281 -9.66 7.74 -1.24
CA GLN A 281 -10.45 8.69 -0.46
C GLN A 281 -11.28 7.98 0.60
N THR A 282 -11.70 8.71 1.64
CA THR A 282 -12.59 8.19 2.67
C THR A 282 -13.95 7.76 2.12
N SER A 283 -14.73 7.06 2.95
CA SER A 283 -16.16 6.90 2.71
C SER A 283 -16.89 8.25 2.75
N GLU A 284 -18.14 8.25 2.26
CA GLU A 284 -19.09 9.38 2.39
C GLU A 284 -19.39 9.75 3.86
N GLN A 285 -19.13 8.83 4.80
CA GLN A 285 -19.32 9.06 6.23
C GLN A 285 -18.05 9.56 6.93
N GLY A 286 -16.91 9.57 6.24
CA GLY A 286 -15.70 10.19 6.73
C GLY A 286 -15.82 11.71 6.79
N TRP A 287 -15.00 12.35 7.62
CA TRP A 287 -14.92 13.81 7.69
C TRP A 287 -13.52 14.25 8.09
N ALA A 288 -13.20 15.52 7.83
CA ALA A 288 -12.00 16.16 8.31
C ALA A 288 -12.35 17.00 9.55
N GLU A 289 -11.80 16.59 10.69
CA GLU A 289 -11.97 17.16 12.01
C GLU A 289 -11.06 18.37 12.22
N ALA A 290 -11.66 19.51 12.54
CA ALA A 290 -10.95 20.75 12.80
C ALA A 290 -10.54 20.94 14.27
N ASP A 291 -11.13 20.21 15.22
CA ASP A 291 -10.81 20.31 16.65
C ASP A 291 -9.58 19.48 17.05
N ILE A 292 -8.40 19.99 16.69
CA ILE A 292 -7.11 19.35 17.01
C ILE A 292 -6.87 19.27 18.52
N GLU A 293 -7.29 20.28 19.29
CA GLU A 293 -7.14 20.31 20.76
C GLU A 293 -8.02 19.25 21.45
N GLY A 294 -9.25 19.07 20.95
CA GLY A 294 -10.15 18.01 21.38
C GLY A 294 -9.55 16.62 21.16
N LEU A 295 -8.96 16.38 19.97
CA LEU A 295 -8.26 15.13 19.66
C LEU A 295 -7.06 14.88 20.60
N GLN A 296 -6.26 15.92 20.89
CA GLN A 296 -5.12 15.81 21.81
C GLN A 296 -5.52 15.43 23.24
N SER A 297 -6.71 15.87 23.66
CA SER A 297 -7.24 15.63 25.00
C SER A 297 -7.92 14.26 25.14
N GLY A 298 -7.92 13.45 24.08
CA GLY A 298 -8.60 12.15 24.05
C GLY A 298 -10.12 12.26 23.96
N GLY A 299 -10.63 13.41 23.51
CA GLY A 299 -12.05 13.58 23.21
C GLY A 299 -12.48 12.62 22.11
N VAL A 300 -13.68 12.08 22.21
CA VAL A 300 -14.29 11.34 21.09
C VAL A 300 -14.78 12.38 20.09
N PRO A 301 -14.17 12.47 18.89
CA PRO A 301 -14.52 13.50 17.92
C PRO A 301 -15.98 13.32 17.48
N ARG A 302 -16.65 14.44 17.28
CA ARG A 302 -18.04 14.50 16.82
C ARG A 302 -18.12 15.58 15.76
N HIS A 303 -18.58 15.18 14.59
CA HIS A 303 -18.71 16.07 13.46
C HIS A 303 -19.43 17.39 13.81
N ASP A 304 -18.74 18.50 13.59
CA ASP A 304 -19.24 19.87 13.67
C ASP A 304 -19.44 20.43 12.26
N ALA A 305 -20.69 20.54 11.83
CA ALA A 305 -21.08 21.01 10.50
C ALA A 305 -20.61 22.44 10.16
N SER A 306 -20.16 23.23 11.14
CA SER A 306 -19.68 24.60 10.92
C SER A 306 -18.17 24.69 10.68
N ARG A 307 -17.40 23.67 11.08
CA ARG A 307 -15.93 23.70 11.07
C ARG A 307 -15.31 22.54 10.28
N ASP A 308 -16.00 21.41 10.27
CA ASP A 308 -15.56 20.19 9.62
C ASP A 308 -15.98 20.15 8.17
N ARG A 309 -15.27 19.31 7.41
CA ARG A 309 -15.62 19.00 6.03
C ARG A 309 -16.07 17.56 5.95
N ILE A 310 -17.29 17.34 5.46
CA ILE A 310 -17.82 15.99 5.21
C ILE A 310 -17.14 15.40 3.97
N GLY A 311 -16.93 14.09 3.99
CA GLY A 311 -16.36 13.33 2.91
C GLY A 311 -17.23 13.24 1.65
N PRO A 312 -16.70 12.57 0.61
CA PRO A 312 -15.44 11.85 0.61
C PRO A 312 -14.22 12.80 0.56
N ILE A 313 -13.16 12.44 1.28
CA ILE A 313 -11.93 13.25 1.39
C ILE A 313 -10.77 12.47 0.79
N PRO A 314 -10.03 13.01 -0.19
CA PRO A 314 -8.83 12.39 -0.68
C PRO A 314 -7.80 12.20 0.44
N VAL A 315 -7.26 11.00 0.55
CA VAL A 315 -6.21 10.63 1.52
C VAL A 315 -4.92 10.16 0.83
N ALA A 316 -4.98 9.93 -0.48
CA ALA A 316 -3.82 9.75 -1.32
C ALA A 316 -4.06 10.36 -2.70
N ALA A 317 -3.02 10.87 -3.35
CA ALA A 317 -3.10 11.52 -4.66
C ALA A 317 -1.83 11.30 -5.48
N ALA A 318 -1.97 11.36 -6.80
CA ALA A 318 -0.88 11.33 -7.77
C ALA A 318 -0.97 12.54 -8.71
N ALA A 319 0.18 13.06 -9.14
CA ALA A 319 0.28 14.18 -10.05
C ALA A 319 1.58 14.12 -10.86
N GLU A 320 1.60 14.83 -11.99
CA GLU A 320 2.80 14.98 -12.83
C GLU A 320 3.00 16.46 -13.18
N LEU A 321 4.23 16.96 -13.01
CA LEU A 321 4.60 18.33 -13.31
C LEU A 321 6.00 18.37 -13.90
N GLY A 322 6.12 18.89 -15.13
CA GLY A 322 7.43 19.15 -15.75
C GLY A 322 8.31 17.90 -15.93
N GLY A 323 7.72 16.71 -16.06
CA GLY A 323 8.45 15.44 -16.20
C GLY A 323 8.80 14.75 -14.87
N SER A 324 8.46 15.35 -13.72
CA SER A 324 8.54 14.74 -12.41
C SER A 324 7.16 14.28 -11.95
N ARG A 325 7.08 13.10 -11.34
CA ARG A 325 5.86 12.56 -10.75
C ARG A 325 5.88 12.70 -9.24
N LEU A 326 4.69 12.95 -8.68
CA LEU A 326 4.46 13.06 -7.25
C LEU A 326 3.37 12.05 -6.85
N VAL A 327 3.63 11.29 -5.80
CA VAL A 327 2.59 10.61 -5.03
C VAL A 327 2.62 11.12 -3.60
N VAL A 328 1.45 11.49 -3.09
CA VAL A 328 1.22 11.80 -1.69
C VAL A 328 0.29 10.75 -1.10
N ILE A 329 0.69 10.11 -0.01
CA ILE A 329 -0.18 9.37 0.88
C ILE A 329 -0.18 10.13 2.20
N ALA A 330 -1.34 10.61 2.61
CA ALA A 330 -1.48 11.51 3.75
C ALA A 330 -1.41 10.78 5.10
N SER A 331 -0.53 9.79 5.22
CA SER A 331 -0.27 8.96 6.40
C SER A 331 1.12 8.33 6.25
N GLN A 332 1.89 8.32 7.32
CA GLN A 332 3.19 7.61 7.40
C GLN A 332 3.11 6.31 8.19
N ASP A 333 2.11 6.17 9.06
CA ASP A 333 2.05 5.12 10.08
C ASP A 333 1.83 3.73 9.49
N PHE A 334 1.14 3.65 8.34
CA PHE A 334 0.90 2.40 7.64
C PHE A 334 2.21 1.74 7.14
N ALA A 335 3.28 2.52 7.03
CA ALA A 335 4.60 2.04 6.63
C ALA A 335 5.48 1.62 7.83
N LEU A 336 5.05 1.87 9.07
CA LEU A 336 5.83 1.50 10.27
C LEU A 336 5.91 -0.02 10.44
N ASN A 337 6.99 -0.47 11.08
CA ASN A 337 7.25 -1.89 11.31
C ASN A 337 6.09 -2.66 11.93
N ALA A 338 5.30 -2.06 12.83
CA ALA A 338 4.17 -2.71 13.51
C ALA A 338 3.02 -3.05 12.55
N VAL A 339 2.82 -2.21 11.52
CA VAL A 339 1.72 -2.29 10.56
C VAL A 339 2.15 -3.00 9.30
N LEU A 340 3.32 -2.66 8.74
CA LEU A 340 3.83 -3.16 7.47
C LEU A 340 4.33 -4.62 7.51
N ARG A 341 3.94 -5.42 8.52
CA ARG A 341 4.40 -6.80 8.67
C ARG A 341 3.70 -7.71 7.66
N ALA A 342 4.45 -8.67 7.13
CA ALA A 342 3.91 -9.63 6.17
C ALA A 342 2.81 -10.55 6.76
N ASP A 343 2.74 -10.71 8.08
CA ASP A 343 1.73 -11.55 8.75
C ASP A 343 0.36 -10.86 8.94
N VAL A 344 0.24 -9.57 8.61
CA VAL A 344 -1.02 -8.83 8.57
C VAL A 344 -1.70 -9.12 7.23
N ILE A 345 -2.54 -10.16 7.20
CA ILE A 345 -3.10 -10.74 5.97
C ILE A 345 -4.20 -9.86 5.34
N TYR A 346 -4.89 -9.04 6.14
CA TYR A 346 -6.06 -8.27 5.70
C TYR A 346 -5.73 -6.80 5.43
N ASP A 347 -4.46 -6.48 5.16
CA ASP A 347 -4.02 -5.12 4.87
C ASP A 347 -3.08 -5.08 3.67
N HIS A 348 -3.39 -4.24 2.69
CA HIS A 348 -2.66 -4.11 1.44
C HIS A 348 -1.79 -2.83 1.37
N GLY A 349 -1.44 -2.24 2.51
CA GLY A 349 -0.55 -1.07 2.57
C GLY A 349 0.83 -1.34 1.94
N ARG A 350 1.36 -2.57 2.05
CA ARG A 350 2.60 -3.00 1.37
C ARG A 350 2.47 -2.89 -0.15
N ASP A 351 1.37 -3.37 -0.69
CA ASP A 351 1.12 -3.39 -2.13
C ASP A 351 0.90 -1.96 -2.65
N LEU A 352 0.26 -1.09 -1.86
CA LEU A 352 0.12 0.34 -2.15
C LEU A 352 1.48 1.04 -2.30
N ILE A 353 2.44 0.79 -1.38
CA ILE A 353 3.79 1.37 -1.48
C ILE A 353 4.50 0.87 -2.73
N LEU A 354 4.46 -0.43 -3.00
CA LEU A 354 5.14 -0.99 -4.17
C LEU A 354 4.55 -0.52 -5.49
N ASN A 355 3.22 -0.44 -5.60
CA ASN A 355 2.56 0.03 -6.81
C ASN A 355 2.80 1.53 -7.03
N THR A 356 2.78 2.35 -5.98
CA THR A 356 3.08 3.79 -6.12
C THR A 356 4.52 4.03 -6.55
N ILE A 357 5.50 3.33 -5.97
CA ILE A 357 6.90 3.37 -6.43
C ILE A 357 7.03 2.85 -7.85
N GLY A 358 6.26 1.83 -8.22
CA GLY A 358 6.21 1.33 -9.58
C GLY A 358 5.77 2.37 -10.60
N TRP A 359 4.72 3.11 -10.26
CA TRP A 359 4.23 4.19 -11.09
C TRP A 359 5.23 5.34 -11.19
N LEU A 360 5.83 5.74 -10.06
CA LEU A 360 6.86 6.77 -10.01
C LEU A 360 8.04 6.39 -10.90
N ALA A 361 8.64 5.21 -10.68
CA ALA A 361 9.81 4.74 -11.41
C ALA A 361 9.60 4.49 -12.91
N GLN A 362 8.42 4.79 -13.47
CA GLN A 362 7.98 4.40 -14.82
C GLN A 362 8.13 2.89 -15.06
N ARG A 363 8.12 2.12 -13.98
CA ARG A 363 8.13 0.66 -13.99
C ARG A 363 6.68 0.24 -13.90
N GLU A 364 5.97 0.28 -15.04
CA GLU A 364 4.70 -0.45 -15.19
C GLU A 364 4.82 -1.90 -14.68
N ALA A 365 6.04 -2.44 -14.78
CA ALA A 365 6.51 -3.69 -14.23
C ALA A 365 6.51 -3.85 -12.70
N LEU A 366 6.21 -2.83 -11.91
CA LEU A 366 6.07 -2.90 -10.44
C LEU A 366 4.59 -2.74 -10.04
N LEU A 367 3.70 -2.30 -10.95
CA LEU A 367 2.26 -2.01 -10.73
C LEU A 367 1.37 -3.24 -10.46
N GLY A 368 1.98 -4.42 -10.37
CA GLY A 368 1.28 -5.68 -10.10
C GLY A 368 2.18 -6.66 -9.35
N ILE A 369 2.92 -6.21 -8.34
CA ILE A 369 3.76 -7.10 -7.51
C ILE A 369 3.16 -7.20 -6.13
N ARG A 370 2.22 -8.14 -5.98
CA ARG A 370 2.49 -9.33 -5.16
C ARG A 370 1.51 -10.44 -5.53
N ALA A 371 1.99 -11.68 -5.50
CA ALA A 371 1.11 -12.82 -5.25
C ALA A 371 0.50 -12.65 -3.85
N ARG A 372 -0.82 -12.46 -3.82
CA ARG A 372 -1.65 -12.40 -2.60
C ARG A 372 -1.36 -13.63 -1.77
N GLU A 373 -0.38 -13.58 -0.86
CA GLU A 373 -0.05 -14.71 0.03
C GLU A 373 -1.37 -15.30 0.53
N ARG A 374 -1.58 -16.59 0.26
CA ARG A 374 -2.77 -17.31 0.68
C ARG A 374 -3.22 -16.79 2.03
N GLU A 375 -4.44 -16.28 2.05
CA GLU A 375 -5.27 -16.31 3.23
C GLU A 375 -5.08 -17.70 3.86
N HIS A 376 -4.33 -17.73 4.96
CA HIS A 376 -4.71 -18.62 6.01
C HIS A 376 -6.13 -18.18 6.29
N VAL A 377 -7.10 -19.01 5.89
CA VAL A 377 -8.49 -18.88 6.30
C VAL A 377 -8.47 -18.94 7.82
N LYS A 378 -8.20 -17.81 8.43
CA LYS A 378 -8.51 -17.51 9.81
C LYS A 378 -9.98 -17.17 9.74
N LEU A 379 -10.79 -17.85 10.54
CA LEU A 379 -12.23 -17.57 10.60
C LEU A 379 -12.43 -16.05 10.71
N VAL A 380 -12.99 -15.46 9.65
CA VAL A 380 -13.57 -14.12 9.71
C VAL A 380 -14.90 -14.32 10.41
N LEU A 381 -14.88 -14.18 11.74
CA LEU A 381 -16.09 -14.19 12.54
C LEU A 381 -16.77 -12.84 12.32
N LEU A 382 -17.95 -12.83 11.72
CA LEU A 382 -18.79 -11.64 11.73
C LEU A 382 -19.01 -11.18 13.19
N PRO A 383 -19.26 -9.88 13.46
CA PRO A 383 -19.48 -9.39 14.82
C PRO A 383 -20.50 -10.23 15.62
N GLU A 384 -21.57 -10.68 14.96
CA GLU A 384 -22.57 -11.59 15.53
C GLU A 384 -22.04 -12.98 15.88
N GLN A 385 -21.09 -13.51 15.10
CA GLN A 385 -20.46 -14.80 15.37
C GLN A 385 -19.44 -14.70 16.50
N LEU A 386 -18.73 -13.58 16.60
CA LEU A 386 -17.79 -13.30 17.69
C LEU A 386 -18.54 -13.15 19.03
N GLU A 387 -19.69 -12.47 19.02
CA GLU A 387 -20.55 -12.31 20.19
C GLU A 387 -21.17 -13.65 20.65
N ARG A 388 -21.60 -14.51 19.71
CA ARG A 388 -22.06 -15.86 20.07
C ARG A 388 -20.92 -16.73 20.60
N MET A 389 -19.73 -16.65 20.01
CA MET A 389 -18.57 -17.41 20.50
C MET A 389 -18.15 -16.95 21.90
N SER A 390 -18.09 -15.65 22.15
CA SER A 390 -17.74 -15.11 23.46
C SER A 390 -18.75 -15.53 24.53
N LEU A 391 -20.05 -15.51 24.21
CA LEU A 391 -21.11 -15.99 25.10
C LEU A 391 -20.97 -17.50 25.41
N VAL A 392 -20.70 -18.33 24.40
CA VAL A 392 -20.50 -19.78 24.59
C VAL A 392 -19.25 -20.05 25.44
N CYS A 393 -18.16 -19.33 25.22
CA CYS A 393 -16.92 -19.52 25.96
C CYS A 393 -16.99 -18.99 27.40
N LEU A 394 -17.56 -17.80 27.64
CA LEU A 394 -17.65 -17.21 28.98
C LEU A 394 -18.80 -17.79 29.83
N ILE A 395 -19.93 -18.13 29.22
CA ILE A 395 -21.13 -18.54 29.96
C ILE A 395 -21.44 -20.01 29.72
N GLY A 396 -21.40 -20.45 28.45
CA GLY A 396 -21.74 -21.82 28.07
C GLY A 396 -20.85 -22.88 28.73
N LEU A 397 -19.53 -22.78 28.57
CA LEU A 397 -18.59 -23.76 29.11
C LEU A 397 -18.56 -23.79 30.65
N PRO A 398 -18.45 -22.64 31.37
CA PRO A 398 -18.52 -22.65 32.83
C PRO A 398 -19.89 -23.10 33.35
N GLY A 399 -20.98 -22.70 32.68
CA GLY A 399 -22.34 -23.13 33.02
C GLY A 399 -22.53 -24.64 32.85
N PHE A 400 -21.98 -25.22 31.78
CA PHE A 400 -22.00 -26.67 31.56
C PHE A 400 -21.21 -27.42 32.64
N ALA A 401 -20.03 -26.94 33.02
CA ALA A 401 -19.23 -27.52 34.10
C ALA A 401 -19.95 -27.45 35.46
N LEU A 402 -20.57 -26.31 35.78
CA LEU A 402 -21.41 -26.14 36.98
C LEU A 402 -22.61 -27.08 36.97
N GLY A 403 -23.29 -27.21 35.83
CA GLY A 403 -24.43 -28.11 35.66
C GLY A 403 -24.05 -29.58 35.90
N LEU A 404 -22.94 -30.04 35.32
CA LEU A 404 -22.39 -31.37 35.59
C LEU A 404 -22.06 -31.55 37.07
N GLY A 405 -21.43 -30.55 37.70
CA GLY A 405 -21.12 -30.56 39.13
C GLY A 405 -22.37 -30.72 40.01
N ILE A 406 -23.45 -29.98 39.70
CA ILE A 406 -24.74 -30.06 40.39
C ILE A 406 -25.39 -31.42 40.19
N ILE A 407 -25.41 -31.94 38.95
CA ILE A 407 -25.99 -33.25 38.63
C ILE A 407 -25.26 -34.37 39.39
N ILE A 408 -23.93 -34.32 39.46
CA ILE A 408 -23.12 -35.28 40.22
C ILE A 408 -23.45 -35.18 41.71
N LEU A 409 -23.52 -33.97 42.27
CA LEU A 409 -23.89 -33.74 43.68
C LEU A 409 -25.29 -34.27 44.01
N TRP A 410 -26.24 -34.10 43.09
CA TRP A 410 -27.61 -34.56 43.26
C TRP A 410 -27.74 -36.08 43.15
N ARG A 411 -26.99 -36.71 42.24
CA ARG A 411 -26.88 -38.18 42.15
C ARG A 411 -26.13 -38.83 43.32
N ARG A 412 -25.29 -38.08 44.03
CA ARG A 412 -24.54 -38.55 45.20
C ARG A 412 -25.31 -38.38 46.52
N ARG A 413 -26.39 -37.60 46.51
CA ARG A 413 -27.32 -37.39 47.65
C ARG A 413 -28.59 -38.25 47.56
N ARG A 414 -28.85 -38.87 46.41
CA ARG A 414 -29.65 -40.10 46.31
C ARG A 414 -28.75 -41.29 46.53
#